data_AF-A0A087G3J3-F1
#
_entry.id   AF-A0A087G3J3-F1
#
_cell.length_a   1.000
_cell.length_b   1.000
_cell.length_c   1.000
_cell.angle_alpha   90.00
_cell.angle_beta   90.00
_cell.angle_gamma   90.00
#
_symmetry.space_group_name_H-M   'P 1'
#
loop_
_entity.id
_entity.type
_entity.pdbx_description
1 polymer ?
#
loop_
_entity_poly.entity_id
_entity_poly.type
_entity_poly.pdbx_seq_one_letter_code
_entity_poly.pdbx_strand_id
1 'polypeptide(L)'
;MFLRCDRIEILCHDINVHIPHHISPRIPSYNLRAAHDSIQENWGKYTNLASWNWRLMKTIMTVCHVYDKEENYIPFDRLAPEESQ
;
A
#
# COMPACT_ATOMS: atom_id res chain seq x y z
N MET A 1 -1.50 0.85 1.36
CA MET A 1 -2.35 -0.33 1.59
C MET A 1 -1.78 -1.06 2.79
N PHE A 2 -2.56 -1.20 3.85
CA PHE A 2 -2.09 -1.81 5.10
C PHE A 2 -2.53 -3.26 5.13
N LEU A 3 -1.62 -4.21 5.31
CA LEU A 3 -1.87 -5.66 5.41
C LEU A 3 -1.62 -6.10 6.86
N ARG A 4 -2.65 -6.31 7.69
CA ARG A 4 -2.44 -6.86 9.04
C ARG A 4 -2.29 -8.39 9.02
N CYS A 5 -1.08 -8.89 9.28
CA CYS A 5 -0.76 -10.29 9.60
C CYS A 5 0.69 -10.40 10.12
N ASP A 6 0.89 -10.96 11.33
CA ASP A 6 2.17 -10.92 12.06
C ASP A 6 3.36 -11.54 11.31
N ARG A 7 3.14 -12.57 10.48
CA ARG A 7 4.21 -13.17 9.66
C ARG A 7 4.51 -12.40 8.38
N ILE A 8 3.55 -11.61 7.91
CA ILE A 8 3.69 -10.80 6.69
C ILE A 8 4.40 -9.49 7.01
N GLU A 9 4.27 -8.96 8.22
CA GLU A 9 5.04 -7.79 8.68
C GLU A 9 6.54 -8.03 8.57
N ILE A 10 7.05 -9.17 9.03
CA ILE A 10 8.47 -9.51 8.94
C ILE A 10 8.89 -9.79 7.49
N LEU A 11 8.11 -10.58 6.74
CA LEU A 11 8.41 -10.92 5.34
C LEU A 11 8.43 -9.69 4.43
N CYS A 12 7.54 -8.73 4.67
CA CYS A 12 7.44 -7.48 3.94
C CYS A 12 8.23 -6.34 4.59
N HIS A 13 9.17 -6.64 5.48
CA HIS A 13 10.07 -5.65 6.11
C HIS A 13 9.32 -4.42 6.67
N ASP A 14 8.27 -4.67 7.44
CA ASP A 14 7.47 -3.64 8.10
C ASP A 14 6.86 -2.61 7.12
N ILE A 15 6.63 -2.99 5.85
CA ILE A 15 6.02 -2.11 4.82
C ILE A 15 4.73 -1.44 5.29
N ASN A 16 3.95 -2.15 6.13
CA ASN A 16 2.69 -1.67 6.66
C ASN A 16 2.86 -0.46 7.57
N VAL A 17 3.97 -0.38 8.30
CA VAL A 17 4.30 0.75 9.17
C VAL A 17 5.29 1.71 8.51
N HIS A 18 5.68 1.48 7.26
CA HIS A 18 6.62 2.34 6.53
C HIS A 18 5.97 3.61 5.96
N ILE A 19 4.65 3.65 5.87
CA ILE A 19 3.87 4.79 5.33
C ILE A 19 4.21 6.16 5.95
N PRO A 20 4.42 6.31 7.27
CA PRO A 20 4.87 7.57 7.86
C PRO A 20 6.20 8.08 7.26
N HIS A 21 7.11 7.19 6.88
CA HIS A 21 8.38 7.57 6.26
C HIS A 21 8.18 8.20 4.87
N HIS A 22 7.16 7.76 4.11
CA HIS A 22 6.80 8.36 2.83
C HIS A 22 6.10 9.72 2.96
N ILE A 23 5.40 9.96 4.07
CA ILE A 23 4.78 11.26 4.37
C ILE A 23 5.85 12.28 4.75
N SER A 24 6.82 11.86 5.57
CA SER A 24 7.94 12.68 5.97
C SER A 24 9.18 11.81 6.21
N PRO A 25 10.24 11.95 5.38
CA PRO A 25 11.47 11.18 5.56
C PRO A 25 12.23 11.55 6.84
N ARG A 26 11.83 12.62 7.54
CA ARG A 26 12.38 13.02 8.85
C ARG A 26 11.93 12.10 9.99
N ILE A 27 10.88 11.29 9.80
CA ILE A 27 10.43 10.34 10.82
C ILE A 27 11.41 9.16 10.82
N PRO A 28 12.14 8.94 11.92
CA PRO A 28 13.11 7.86 11.98
C PRO A 28 12.42 6.50 12.02
N SER A 29 13.10 5.47 11.50
CA SER A 29 12.55 4.11 11.34
C SER A 29 12.04 3.49 12.66
N TYR A 30 12.71 3.76 13.77
CA TYR A 30 12.34 3.27 15.10
C TYR A 30 11.05 3.92 15.67
N ASN A 31 10.60 5.05 15.12
CA ASN A 31 9.33 5.71 15.51
C ASN A 31 8.18 5.40 14.55
N LEU A 32 8.39 4.55 13.54
CA LEU A 32 7.39 4.30 12.51
C LEU A 32 6.09 3.70 13.04
N ARG A 33 6.16 2.82 14.06
CA ARG A 33 4.96 2.24 14.67
C ARG A 33 4.11 3.29 15.40
N ALA A 34 4.76 4.12 16.23
CA ALA A 34 4.07 5.22 16.91
C ALA A 34 3.49 6.25 15.94
N ALA A 35 4.22 6.58 14.88
CA ALA A 35 3.74 7.48 13.83
C ALA A 35 2.59 6.88 13.02
N HIS A 36 2.65 5.58 12.72
CA HIS A 36 1.59 4.82 12.08
C HIS A 36 0.31 4.87 12.93
N ASP A 37 0.40 4.62 14.22
CA ASP A 37 -0.74 4.62 15.13
C ASP A 37 -1.36 6.02 15.27
N SER A 38 -0.53 7.06 15.34
CA SER A 38 -0.98 8.45 15.32
C SER A 38 -1.75 8.80 14.03
N ILE A 39 -1.31 8.30 12.87
CA ILE A 39 -2.04 8.49 11.61
C ILE A 39 -3.39 7.76 11.66
N GLN A 40 -3.45 6.54 12.19
CA GLN A 40 -4.71 5.80 12.31
C GLN A 40 -5.70 6.49 13.25
N GLU A 41 -5.23 7.01 14.38
CA GLU A 41 -6.07 7.71 15.35
C GLU A 41 -6.65 9.01 14.78
N ASN A 42 -5.82 9.82 14.10
CA ASN A 42 -6.21 11.15 13.64
C ASN A 42 -6.85 11.16 12.24
N TRP A 43 -6.44 10.23 11.37
CA TRP A 43 -6.81 10.21 9.96
C TRP A 43 -7.43 8.89 9.52
N GLY A 44 -7.75 7.97 10.45
CA GLY A 44 -8.28 6.64 10.16
C GLY A 44 -9.46 6.65 9.18
N LYS A 45 -10.37 7.63 9.31
CA LYS A 45 -11.51 7.84 8.41
C LYS A 45 -11.15 8.09 6.94
N TYR A 46 -9.92 8.52 6.66
CA TYR A 46 -9.39 8.78 5.32
C TYR A 46 -8.40 7.72 4.86
N THR A 47 -8.10 6.73 5.71
CA THR A 47 -7.19 5.63 5.38
C THR A 47 -7.98 4.38 5.04
N ASN A 48 -7.56 3.68 3.98
CA ASN A 48 -8.09 2.37 3.63
C ASN A 48 -7.19 1.29 4.24
N LEU A 49 -7.70 0.61 5.27
CA LEU A 49 -7.07 -0.56 5.88
C LEU A 49 -7.58 -1.83 5.18
N ALA A 50 -6.68 -2.75 4.86
CA ALA A 50 -7.05 -4.07 4.38
C ALA A 50 -6.60 -5.15 5.38
N SER A 51 -7.40 -6.20 5.53
CA SER A 51 -6.91 -7.43 6.16
C SER A 51 -6.19 -8.28 5.10
N TRP A 52 -5.33 -9.19 5.56
CA TRP A 52 -4.72 -10.14 4.64
C TRP A 52 -5.81 -10.95 3.93
N ASN A 53 -5.73 -10.99 2.61
CA ASN A 53 -6.62 -11.74 1.75
C ASN A 53 -5.80 -12.28 0.58
N TRP A 54 -5.85 -13.58 0.35
CA TRP A 54 -5.11 -14.24 -0.74
C TRP A 54 -5.45 -13.66 -2.12
N ARG A 55 -6.73 -13.38 -2.39
CA ARG A 55 -7.17 -12.76 -3.65
C ARG A 55 -6.55 -11.38 -3.84
N LEU A 56 -6.47 -10.63 -2.75
CA LEU A 56 -5.89 -9.29 -2.73
C LEU A 56 -4.38 -9.35 -2.96
N MET A 57 -3.68 -10.27 -2.30
CA MET A 57 -2.26 -10.51 -2.50
C MET A 57 -1.94 -10.87 -3.95
N LYS A 58 -2.70 -11.81 -4.53
CA LYS A 58 -2.57 -12.17 -5.95
C LYS A 58 -2.70 -10.94 -6.84
N THR A 59 -3.69 -10.09 -6.59
CA THR A 59 -3.92 -8.86 -7.38
C THR A 59 -2.72 -7.91 -7.31
N ILE A 60 -2.17 -7.66 -6.11
CA ILE A 60 -1.00 -6.78 -5.94
C ILE A 60 0.22 -7.35 -6.69
N MET A 61 0.41 -8.66 -6.67
CA MET A 61 1.56 -9.31 -7.26
C MET A 61 1.48 -9.48 -8.78
N THR A 62 0.27 -9.50 -9.37
CA THR A 62 0.08 -9.81 -10.79
C THR A 62 -0.45 -8.65 -11.62
N VAL A 63 -0.95 -7.58 -11.01
CA VAL A 63 -1.56 -6.46 -11.74
C VAL A 63 -0.83 -5.15 -11.44
N CYS A 64 -0.12 -4.64 -12.44
CA CYS A 64 0.43 -3.29 -12.39
C CYS A 64 -0.67 -2.27 -12.68
N HIS A 65 -0.74 -1.22 -11.88
CA HIS A 65 -1.69 -0.13 -12.08
C HIS A 65 -0.96 1.16 -12.45
N VAL A 66 -1.59 1.98 -13.27
CA VAL A 66 -1.12 3.29 -13.71
C VAL A 66 -2.15 4.35 -13.34
N TYR A 67 -1.69 5.55 -13.02
CA TYR A 67 -2.57 6.65 -12.66
C TYR A 67 -3.25 7.23 -13.90
N ASP A 68 -4.57 7.25 -13.88
CA ASP A 68 -5.47 7.94 -14.81
C ASP A 68 -6.24 9.05 -14.07
N LYS A 69 -6.50 10.17 -14.75
CA LYS A 69 -7.11 11.35 -14.14
C LYS A 69 -8.61 11.17 -13.87
N GLU A 70 -9.31 10.36 -14.66
CA GLU A 70 -10.77 10.19 -14.60
C GLU A 70 -11.15 9.00 -13.71
N GLU A 71 -10.45 7.87 -13.87
CA GLU A 71 -10.75 6.61 -13.17
C GLU A 71 -9.75 6.27 -12.04
N ASN A 72 -8.77 7.13 -11.77
CA ASN A 72 -7.66 6.87 -10.83
C ASN A 72 -6.78 5.69 -11.30
N TYR A 73 -6.50 4.71 -10.43
CA TYR A 73 -5.53 3.66 -10.73
C TYR A 73 -6.17 2.56 -11.61
N ILE A 74 -5.87 2.57 -12.91
CA ILE A 74 -6.34 1.56 -13.88
C ILE A 74 -5.26 0.50 -14.14
N PRO A 75 -5.63 -0.74 -14.54
CA PRO A 75 -4.66 -1.75 -14.94
C PRO A 75 -3.83 -1.31 -16.16
N PHE A 76 -2.54 -1.61 -16.14
CA PHE A 76 -1.62 -1.26 -17.23
C PHE A 76 -2.05 -1.86 -18.59
N ASP A 77 -2.62 -3.06 -18.59
CA ASP A 77 -3.09 -3.76 -19.80
C ASP A 77 -4.16 -2.97 -20.58
N ARG A 78 -4.90 -2.08 -19.90
CA ARG A 78 -5.88 -1.21 -20.58
C ARG A 78 -5.21 -0.17 -21.50
N LEU A 79 -3.94 0.15 -21.23
CA LEU A 79 -3.15 1.08 -22.03
C LEU A 79 -2.16 0.40 -22.97
N ALA A 80 -1.91 -0.90 -22.78
CA ALA A 80 -0.92 -1.62 -23.58
C ALA A 80 -1.38 -1.74 -25.04
N PRO A 81 -0.58 -1.32 -26.03
CA PRO A 81 -0.88 -1.58 -27.43
C PRO A 81 -0.85 -3.09 -27.72
N GLU A 82 -1.67 -3.58 -28.66
CA GLU A 82 -1.77 -5.01 -29.01
C GLU A 82 -0.41 -5.65 -29.34
N GLU A 83 0.56 -4.87 -29.83
CA GLU A 83 1.90 -5.35 -30.17
C GLU A 83 2.78 -5.71 -28.95
N SER A 84 2.33 -5.37 -27.73
CA SER A 84 3.07 -5.60 -26.47
C SER A 84 2.42 -6.64 -25.55
N GLN A 85 1.36 -7.33 -26.00
CA GLN A 85 0.71 -8.46 -25.31
C GLN A 85 1.26 -9.79 -25.82
#